data_AF-A0AA85BRH9-F1
#
_entry.id   AF-A0AA85BRH9-F1
#
_cell.length_a   1.000
_cell.length_b   1.000
_cell.length_c   1.000
_cell.angle_alpha   90.00
_cell.angle_beta   90.00
_cell.angle_gamma   90.00
#
_symmetry.space_group_name_H-M   'P 1'
#
loop_
_entity.id
_entity.type
_entity.pdbx_description
1 polymer ?
#
loop_
_entity_poly.entity_id
_entity_poly.type
_entity_poly.pdbx_seq_one_letter_code
_entity_poly.pdbx_strand_id
1 'polypeptide(L)'
;MSLLKTRAAFIIGIWNVQTMLETKRTSQIAAEIKRYNLAVFEISETHWTQAGQERLASEEIRLYSVHEGESVSHTQGVTPMLSRQPRKTLLRWESHLSRIIKPSFKTKKKGS
;
A
#
# COMPACT_ATOMS: atom_id res chain seq x y z
N MET A 1 5.19 -0.45 21.34
CA MET A 1 4.78 0.12 20.03
C MET A 1 6.03 0.47 19.23
N SER A 2 6.33 -0.22 18.13
CA SER A 2 7.49 0.08 17.27
C SER A 2 7.14 1.25 16.33
N LEU A 3 7.77 2.39 16.52
CA LEU A 3 7.62 3.59 15.68
C LEU A 3 8.67 3.59 14.56
N LEU A 4 8.33 4.14 13.39
CA LEU A 4 9.31 4.40 12.34
C LEU A 4 10.32 5.42 12.89
N LYS A 5 11.61 5.08 12.82
CA LYS A 5 12.69 5.95 13.30
C LYS A 5 12.94 7.04 12.26
N THR A 6 13.10 8.29 12.69
CA THR A 6 13.54 9.37 11.80
C THR A 6 14.90 8.99 11.19
N ARG A 7 15.04 9.06 9.85
CA ARG A 7 16.20 8.62 9.04
C ARG A 7 16.35 7.11 8.82
N ALA A 8 15.34 6.28 9.13
CA ALA A 8 15.35 4.89 8.67
C ALA A 8 15.08 4.84 7.17
N ALA A 9 16.01 4.27 6.39
CA ALA A 9 15.76 3.95 4.99
C ALA A 9 14.69 2.86 4.91
N PHE A 10 13.74 3.03 4.00
CA PHE A 10 12.74 2.03 3.68
C PHE A 10 12.78 1.76 2.18
N ILE A 11 12.62 0.49 1.82
CA ILE A 11 12.59 0.08 0.42
C ILE A 11 11.14 0.11 -0.03
N ILE A 12 10.90 0.82 -1.13
CA ILE A 12 9.61 0.85 -1.83
C ILE A 12 9.77 0.00 -3.09
N GLY A 13 8.89 -0.97 -3.27
CA GLY A 13 8.76 -1.68 -4.55
C GLY A 13 7.56 -1.15 -5.33
N ILE A 14 7.68 -1.08 -6.65
CA ILE A 14 6.59 -0.70 -7.55
C ILE A 14 6.43 -1.83 -8.57
N TRP A 15 5.20 -2.31 -8.77
CA TRP A 15 4.90 -3.35 -9.75
C TRP A 15 3.55 -3.10 -10.42
N ASN A 16 3.55 -3.02 -11.76
CA ASN A 16 2.33 -3.08 -12.55
C ASN A 16 1.82 -4.53 -12.68
N VAL A 17 0.68 -4.84 -12.07
CA VAL A 17 0.14 -6.21 -12.02
C VAL A 17 -1.06 -6.40 -12.97
N GLN A 18 -1.60 -5.34 -13.58
CA GLN A 18 -2.69 -5.29 -14.58
C GLN A 18 -4.04 -5.95 -14.19
N THR A 19 -4.04 -6.99 -13.35
CA THR A 19 -5.23 -7.64 -12.78
C THR A 19 -4.84 -8.40 -11.51
N MET A 20 -5.23 -7.86 -10.36
CA MET A 20 -4.98 -8.44 -9.03
C MET A 20 -6.23 -9.16 -8.51
N LEU A 21 -6.72 -10.16 -9.25
CA LEU A 21 -7.92 -10.93 -8.86
C LEU A 21 -7.61 -12.33 -8.32
N GLU A 22 -6.36 -12.80 -8.40
CA GLU A 22 -6.00 -14.16 -7.99
C GLU A 22 -5.34 -14.22 -6.60
N THR A 23 -5.83 -15.14 -5.75
CA THR A 23 -5.24 -15.46 -4.43
C THR A 23 -3.76 -15.85 -4.55
N LYS A 24 -3.38 -16.57 -5.62
CA LYS A 24 -2.00 -16.99 -5.89
C LYS A 24 -1.05 -15.79 -6.07
N ARG A 25 -1.48 -14.73 -6.77
CA ARG A 25 -0.68 -13.51 -6.97
C ARG A 25 -0.52 -12.72 -5.69
N THR A 26 -1.55 -12.66 -4.85
CA THR A 26 -1.45 -12.00 -3.54
C THR A 26 -0.41 -12.68 -2.64
N SER A 27 -0.35 -14.03 -2.65
CA SER A 27 0.69 -14.77 -1.92
C SER A 27 2.10 -14.56 -2.48
N GLN A 28 2.26 -14.44 -3.80
CA GLN A 28 3.55 -14.13 -4.43
C GLN A 28 4.05 -12.74 -4.04
N ILE A 29 3.17 -11.73 -4.07
CA ILE A 29 3.51 -10.37 -3.66
C ILE A 29 3.92 -10.33 -2.19
N ALA A 30 3.19 -11.02 -1.30
CA ALA A 30 3.55 -11.12 0.11
C ALA A 30 4.92 -11.82 0.31
N ALA A 31 5.22 -12.83 -0.50
CA ALA A 31 6.54 -13.48 -0.47
C ALA A 31 7.66 -12.53 -0.91
N GLU A 32 7.41 -11.69 -1.92
CA GLU A 32 8.39 -10.73 -2.43
C GLU A 32 8.62 -9.56 -1.46
N ILE A 33 7.54 -9.05 -0.84
CA ILE A 33 7.62 -8.07 0.26
C ILE A 33 8.50 -8.60 1.39
N LYS A 34 8.35 -9.87 1.75
CA LYS A 34 9.19 -10.52 2.76
C LYS A 34 10.62 -10.73 2.28
N ARG A 35 10.82 -11.17 1.03
CA ARG A 35 12.13 -11.48 0.45
C ARG A 35 13.03 -10.25 0.39
N TYR A 36 12.48 -9.11 -0.03
CA TYR A 36 13.23 -7.85 -0.15
C TYR A 36 13.06 -6.94 1.06
N ASN A 37 12.37 -7.40 2.11
CA ASN A 37 12.06 -6.61 3.31
C ASN A 37 11.45 -5.23 2.95
N LEU A 38 10.50 -5.23 2.01
CA LEU A 38 9.83 -4.02 1.54
C LEU A 38 8.96 -3.43 2.65
N ALA A 39 9.05 -2.12 2.81
CA ALA A 39 8.18 -1.39 3.73
C ALA A 39 6.81 -1.15 3.09
N VAL A 40 6.84 -0.71 1.84
CA VAL A 40 5.68 -0.36 1.04
C VAL A 40 5.84 -1.00 -0.32
N PHE A 41 4.79 -1.59 -0.84
CA PHE A 41 4.75 -2.15 -2.18
C PHE A 41 3.56 -1.57 -2.93
N GLU A 42 3.81 -0.84 -4.00
CA GLU A 42 2.79 -0.14 -4.76
C GLU A 42 2.40 -0.95 -5.99
N ILE A 43 1.10 -1.26 -6.10
CA ILE A 43 0.51 -1.98 -7.22
C ILE A 43 -0.28 -1.00 -8.06
N SER A 44 0.07 -0.87 -9.33
CA SER A 44 -0.71 -0.09 -10.30
C SER A 44 -1.67 -0.98 -11.09
N GLU A 45 -2.77 -0.38 -11.56
CA GLU A 45 -3.79 -1.00 -12.43
C GLU A 45 -4.63 -2.07 -11.73
N THR A 46 -5.25 -1.69 -10.60
CA THR A 46 -6.20 -2.55 -9.90
C THR A 46 -7.64 -2.13 -10.19
N HIS A 47 -8.48 -3.11 -10.50
CA HIS A 47 -9.89 -2.92 -10.90
C HIS A 47 -10.81 -2.83 -9.67
N TRP A 48 -10.62 -1.84 -8.79
CA TRP A 48 -11.48 -1.65 -7.61
C TRP A 48 -12.60 -0.64 -7.86
N THR A 49 -13.75 -0.90 -7.24
CA THR A 49 -14.98 -0.09 -7.40
C THR A 49 -15.15 1.00 -6.36
N GLN A 50 -14.46 0.91 -5.22
CA GLN A 50 -14.51 1.91 -4.14
C GLN A 50 -13.14 2.11 -3.49
N ALA A 51 -12.88 3.33 -3.02
CA ALA A 51 -11.72 3.59 -2.16
C ALA A 51 -11.92 2.90 -0.81
N GLY A 52 -10.87 2.29 -0.28
CA GLY A 52 -11.03 1.47 0.92
C GLY A 52 -9.73 0.89 1.47
N GLN A 53 -9.88 0.11 2.53
CA GLN A 53 -8.77 -0.56 3.20
C GLN A 53 -9.15 -2.01 3.51
N GLU A 54 -8.26 -2.94 3.19
CA GLU A 54 -8.41 -4.35 3.53
C GLU A 54 -7.21 -4.84 4.35
N ARG A 55 -7.47 -5.73 5.32
CA ARG A 55 -6.44 -6.43 6.07
C ARG A 55 -6.31 -7.85 5.52
N LEU A 56 -5.13 -8.18 5.03
CA LEU A 56 -4.83 -9.53 4.55
C LEU A 56 -4.50 -10.47 5.72
N ALA A 57 -4.64 -11.77 5.47
CA ALA A 57 -4.28 -12.83 6.43
C ALA A 57 -2.79 -12.79 6.84
N SER A 58 -1.93 -12.21 6.00
CA SER A 58 -0.49 -12.01 6.20
C SER A 58 -0.11 -10.83 7.11
N GLU A 59 -1.08 -10.21 7.81
CA GLU A 59 -0.92 -8.98 8.62
C GLU A 59 -0.59 -7.70 7.84
N GLU A 60 -0.58 -7.76 6.52
CA GLU A 60 -0.40 -6.62 5.62
C GLU A 60 -1.72 -5.82 5.52
N ILE A 61 -1.61 -4.50 5.36
CA ILE A 61 -2.74 -3.65 4.99
C ILE A 61 -2.62 -3.30 3.53
N ARG A 62 -3.74 -3.35 2.83
CA ARG A 62 -3.87 -2.92 1.46
C ARG A 62 -4.79 -1.69 1.42
N LEU A 63 -4.32 -0.60 0.82
CA LEU A 63 -5.10 0.63 0.63
C LEU A 63 -5.47 0.75 -0.83
N TYR A 64 -6.69 1.20 -1.12
CA TYR A 64 -7.18 1.30 -2.49
C TYR A 64 -7.64 2.73 -2.76
N SER A 65 -7.16 3.31 -3.87
CA SER A 65 -7.68 4.57 -4.40
C SER A 65 -8.56 4.29 -5.62
N VAL A 66 -9.65 5.02 -5.71
CA VAL A 66 -10.58 4.98 -6.85
C VAL A 66 -10.85 6.41 -7.31
N HIS A 67 -11.05 6.60 -8.61
CA HIS A 67 -11.42 7.90 -9.17
C HIS A 67 -12.91 8.18 -8.94
N GLU A 68 -13.24 9.29 -8.29
CA GLU A 68 -14.59 9.85 -8.31
C GLU A 68 -14.76 10.68 -9.60
N GLY A 69 -15.05 10.02 -10.72
CA GLY A 69 -15.25 10.71 -11.99
C GLY A 69 -15.42 9.77 -13.19
N GLU A 70 -16.66 9.66 -13.65
CA GLU A 70 -17.12 9.03 -14.91
C GLU A 70 -16.79 7.56 -15.19
N SER A 71 -17.82 6.87 -15.66
CA SER A 71 -17.95 5.44 -15.92
C SER A 71 -17.16 4.97 -17.17
N VAL A 72 -15.83 5.09 -17.19
CA VAL A 72 -15.02 4.60 -18.31
C VAL A 72 -13.79 3.82 -17.82
N SER A 73 -13.88 2.49 -17.95
CA SER A 73 -12.83 1.46 -17.81
C SER A 73 -11.89 1.55 -16.59
N HIS A 74 -12.10 0.62 -15.65
CA HIS A 74 -11.45 0.43 -14.35
C HIS A 74 -9.94 0.09 -14.38
N THR A 75 -9.08 0.93 -14.97
CA THR A 75 -7.67 0.57 -15.21
C THR A 75 -6.66 1.40 -14.42
N GLN A 76 -7.08 2.33 -13.56
CA GLN A 76 -6.15 3.35 -13.01
C GLN A 76 -5.97 3.34 -11.49
N GLY A 77 -6.56 2.41 -10.76
CA GLY A 77 -6.38 2.34 -9.30
C GLY A 77 -4.94 2.02 -8.92
N VAL A 78 -4.42 2.75 -7.92
CA VAL A 78 -3.17 2.40 -7.22
C VAL A 78 -3.50 1.80 -5.87
N THR A 79 -2.71 0.80 -5.50
CA THR A 79 -2.91 -0.01 -4.31
C THR A 79 -1.59 -0.27 -3.58
N PRO A 80 -1.21 0.54 -2.59
CA PRO A 80 -0.08 0.22 -1.74
C PRO A 80 -0.46 -0.89 -0.74
N MET A 81 0.41 -1.90 -0.69
CA MET A 81 0.48 -2.90 0.36
C MET A 81 1.56 -2.49 1.36
N LEU A 82 1.14 -2.36 2.62
CA LEU A 82 1.99 -2.00 3.74
C LEU A 82 2.35 -3.24 4.55
N SER A 83 3.64 -3.43 4.79
CA SER A 83 4.11 -4.49 5.68
C SER A 83 3.82 -4.16 7.15
N ARG A 84 4.11 -5.10 8.05
CA ARG A 84 3.70 -5.01 9.47
C ARG A 84 4.22 -3.76 10.18
N GLN A 85 5.42 -3.27 9.84
CA GLN A 85 6.01 -2.13 10.56
C GLN A 85 5.36 -0.80 10.16
N PRO A 86 5.26 -0.42 8.86
CA PRO A 86 4.61 0.83 8.47
C PRO A 86 3.13 0.84 8.84
N ARG A 87 2.44 -0.32 8.77
CA ARG A 87 1.07 -0.50 9.26
C ARG A 87 0.86 0.01 10.68
N LYS A 88 1.74 -0.36 11.63
CA LYS A 88 1.60 0.03 13.05
C LYS A 88 1.77 1.52 13.28
N THR A 89 2.28 2.23 12.28
CA THR A 89 2.59 3.66 12.34
C THR A 89 1.72 4.47 11.39
N LEU A 90 0.93 3.85 10.52
CA LEU A 90 0.02 4.56 9.63
C LEU A 90 -1.02 5.29 10.48
N LEU A 91 -1.08 6.62 10.32
CA LEU A 91 -2.04 7.49 11.01
C LEU A 91 -3.30 7.69 10.17
N ARG A 92 -3.08 8.06 8.91
CA ARG A 92 -4.12 8.36 7.93
C ARG A 92 -3.52 8.17 6.54
N TRP A 93 -4.37 7.99 5.56
CA TRP A 93 -4.01 8.13 4.16
C TRP A 93 -5.11 8.93 3.45
N GLU A 94 -4.74 9.57 2.35
CA GLU A 94 -5.65 10.31 1.49
C GLU A 94 -5.40 9.87 0.05
N SER A 95 -6.47 9.59 -0.71
CA SER A 95 -6.39 9.48 -2.16
C SER A 95 -6.65 10.86 -2.75
N HIS A 96 -5.71 11.36 -3.54
CA HIS A 96 -5.90 12.62 -4.25
C HIS A 96 -6.34 12.38 -5.71
N LEU A 97 -5.97 11.25 -6.31
CA LEU A 97 -6.34 10.80 -7.66
C LEU A 97 -6.33 9.26 -7.73
N SER A 98 -6.76 8.69 -8.86
CA SER A 98 -6.69 7.24 -9.13
C SER A 98 -5.29 6.65 -8.92
N ARG A 99 -4.26 7.45 -9.19
CA ARG A 99 -2.85 7.06 -9.11
C ARG A 99 -2.06 7.70 -7.97
N ILE A 100 -2.71 8.47 -7.09
CA ILE A 100 -1.99 9.21 -6.03
C ILE A 100 -2.61 8.89 -4.68
N ILE A 101 -1.84 8.19 -3.85
CA ILE A 101 -2.12 7.96 -2.44
C ILE A 101 -1.05 8.63 -1.60
N LYS A 102 -1.49 9.37 -0.58
CA LYS A 102 -0.64 10.03 0.39
C LYS A 102 -0.79 9.36 1.76
N PRO A 103 0.04 8.36 2.10
CA PRO A 103 0.06 7.78 3.43
C PRO A 103 0.84 8.67 4.41
N SER A 104 0.26 8.90 5.59
CA SER A 104 0.88 9.64 6.69
C SER A 104 1.26 8.68 7.81
N PHE A 105 2.52 8.70 8.23
CA PHE A 105 3.04 7.81 9.26
C PHE A 105 3.52 8.57 10.51
N LYS A 106 3.24 8.00 11.68
CA LYS A 106 3.79 8.43 12.97
C LYS A 106 5.25 8.02 13.07
N THR A 107 6.12 8.99 13.23
CA THR A 107 7.55 8.76 13.48
C THR A 107 7.93 9.11 14.91
N LYS A 108 8.96 8.46 15.45
CA LYS A 108 9.57 8.89 16.71
C LYS A 108 10.63 9.94 16.39
N LYS A 109 10.44 11.18 16.84
CA LYS A 109 11.49 12.19 16.82
C LYS A 109 12.69 11.65 17.59
N LYS A 110 13.90 11.71 17.03
CA LYS A 110 15.12 11.37 17.78
C LYS A 110 15.17 12.33 18.96
N GLY A 111 15.27 11.80 20.18
CA GLY A 111 15.41 12.62 21.39
C GLY A 111 16.55 13.61 21.18
N SER A 112 16.25 14.89 21.44
CA SER A 112 17.26 15.89 21.81
C SER A 112 18.02 15.39 23.04
#